data_AF-A0A3S3IRH9-F1
#
_entry.id   AF-A0A3S3IRH9-F1
#
_cell.length_a   1.000
_cell.length_b   1.000
_cell.length_c   1.000
_cell.angle_alpha   90.00
_cell.angle_beta   90.00
_cell.angle_gamma   90.00
#
_symmetry.space_group_name_H-M   'P 1'
#
loop_
_entity.id
_entity.type
_entity.pdbx_description
1 polymer ?
#
loop_
_entity_poly.entity_id
_entity_poly.type
_entity_poly.pdbx_seq_one_letter_code
_entity_poly.pdbx_strand_id
1 'polypeptide(L)' 'MVEYSILVGIIAGAAILAIVAIGLWVSGRFTGLCSVMNNSGIGTCNAAAGTGT' A
#
# COMPACT_ATOMS: atom_id res chain seq x y z
N MET A 1 -15.28 0.25 32.96
CA MET A 1 -15.24 0.97 31.66
C MET A 1 -13.84 1.09 31.07
N VAL A 2 -12.77 1.09 31.88
CA VAL A 2 -11.36 1.14 31.40
C VAL A 2 -10.91 -0.12 30.65
N GLU A 3 -11.44 -1.29 31.01
CA GLU A 3 -11.05 -2.59 30.45
C GLU A 3 -11.44 -2.75 28.97
N TYR A 4 -12.50 -2.08 28.52
CA TYR A 4 -12.89 -2.07 27.11
C TYR A 4 -12.10 -1.04 26.29
N SER A 5 -11.63 0.04 26.92
CA SER A 5 -10.88 1.11 26.25
C SER A 5 -9.50 0.64 25.78
N ILE A 6 -8.81 -0.15 26.60
CA ILE A 6 -7.51 -0.72 26.23
C ILE A 6 -7.65 -1.76 25.11
N LEU A 7 -8.73 -2.53 25.13
CA LEU A 7 -9.04 -3.54 24.13
C LEU A 7 -9.29 -2.89 22.75
N VAL A 8 -10.06 -1.80 22.73
CA VAL A 8 -10.23 -0.96 21.53
C VAL A 8 -8.92 -0.34 21.06
N GLY A 9 -8.07 0.13 21.97
CA GLY A 9 -6.78 0.74 21.62
C GLY A 9 -5.84 -0.21 20.87
N ILE A 10 -5.75 -1.47 21.31
CA ILE A 10 -4.89 -2.48 20.68
C ILE A 10 -5.45 -2.89 19.32
N ILE A 11 -6.76 -3.09 19.20
CA ILE A 11 -7.40 -3.43 17.92
C ILE A 11 -7.20 -2.30 16.90
N ALA A 12 -7.38 -1.05 17.32
CA ALA A 12 -7.14 0.11 16.47
C ALA A 12 -5.68 0.18 16.01
N GLY A 13 -4.73 -0.01 16.92
CA GLY A 13 -3.30 -0.06 16.58
C GLY A 13 -2.97 -1.16 15.57
N ALA A 14 -3.46 -2.39 15.80
CA ALA A 14 -3.24 -3.51 14.90
C ALA A 14 -3.87 -3.29 13.51
N ALA A 15 -5.08 -2.74 13.46
CA ALA A 15 -5.76 -2.42 12.21
C ALA A 15 -5.00 -1.38 11.39
N ILE A 16 -4.50 -0.32 12.03
CA ILE A 16 -3.70 0.72 11.37
C ILE A 16 -2.41 0.11 10.80
N LEU A 17 -1.69 -0.70 11.58
CA LEU A 17 -0.46 -1.35 11.12
C LEU A 17 -0.71 -2.27 9.92
N ALA A 18 -1.82 -3.02 9.94
CA ALA A 18 -2.21 -3.86 8.82
C ALA A 18 -2.46 -3.03 7.55
N ILE A 19 -3.19 -1.92 7.65
CA ILE A 19 -3.46 -1.03 6.52
C ILE A 19 -2.17 -0.45 5.95
N VAL A 20 -1.25 0.02 6.82
CA VAL A 20 0.04 0.56 6.38
C VAL A 20 0.88 -0.50 5.68
N ALA A 21 0.96 -1.72 6.22
CA ALA A 21 1.70 -2.82 5.63
C ALA A 21 1.15 -3.19 4.23
N ILE A 22 -0.17 -3.26 4.09
CA ILE A 22 -0.82 -3.51 2.80
C ILE A 22 -0.50 -2.36 1.82
N GLY A 23 -0.57 -1.10 2.27
CA GLY A 23 -0.24 0.06 1.45
C GLY A 23 1.17 -0.02 0.87
N LEU A 24 2.16 -0.29 1.74
CA LEU A 24 3.57 -0.45 1.31
C LEU A 24 3.74 -1.62 0.34
N TRP A 25 3.09 -2.76 0.61
CA TRP A 25 3.17 -3.92 -0.27
C TRP A 25 2.57 -3.64 -1.65
N VAL A 26 1.38 -3.04 -1.72
CA VAL A 26 0.70 -2.69 -2.97
C VAL A 26 1.54 -1.70 -3.78
N SER A 27 2.09 -0.66 -3.14
CA SER A 27 2.98 0.30 -3.81
C SER A 27 4.19 -0.40 -4.44
N GLY A 28 4.83 -1.32 -3.73
CA GLY A 28 5.96 -2.08 -4.27
C GLY A 28 5.58 -2.95 -5.47
N ARG A 29 4.41 -3.60 -5.45
CA ARG A 29 3.90 -4.37 -6.59
C ARG A 29 3.62 -3.48 -7.80
N PHE A 30 3.06 -2.28 -7.58
CA PHE A 30 2.78 -1.32 -8.65
C PHE A 30 4.08 -0.80 -9.27
N THR A 31 5.08 -0.44 -8.47
CA THR A 31 6.40 -0.02 -8.98
C THR A 31 7.06 -1.12 -9.82
N GLY A 32 6.98 -2.37 -9.38
CA GLY A 32 7.50 -3.51 -10.15
C GLY A 32 6.82 -3.68 -11.51
N LEU A 33 5.48 -3.63 -11.54
CA LEU A 33 4.71 -3.68 -12.78
C LEU A 33 5.07 -2.52 -13.72
N CYS A 34 5.17 -1.32 -13.16
CA CYS A 34 5.51 -0.10 -13.88
C CYS A 34 6.89 -0.21 -14.55
N SER A 35 7.88 -0.78 -13.85
CA SER A 35 9.22 -1.05 -14.39
C SER A 35 9.18 -2.03 -15.55
N VAL A 36 8.42 -3.13 -15.42
CA VAL A 36 8.27 -4.12 -16.50
C VAL A 36 7.61 -3.49 -17.72
N MET A 37 6.55 -2.71 -17.53
CA MET A 37 5.81 -2.07 -18.63
C MET A 37 6.67 -1.04 -19.37
N ASN A 38 7.36 -0.16 -18.64
CA ASN A 38 8.29 0.82 -19.22
C ASN A 38 9.40 0.13 -20.01
N ASN A 39 9.95 -0.99 -19.51
CA ASN A 39 10.99 -1.74 -20.21
C ASN A 39 10.47 -2.53 -21.41
N SER A 40 9.20 -2.95 -21.38
CA SER A 40 8.59 -3.70 -22.48
C SER A 40 8.21 -2.81 -23.68
N GLY A 41 8.16 -1.49 -23.49
CA GLY A 41 7.80 -0.54 -24.56
C GLY A 41 6.33 -0.57 -24.98
N ILE A 42 5.47 -1.25 -24.21
CA ILE A 42 4.02 -1.41 -24.49
C ILE A 42 3.22 -0.17 -24.04
N GLY A 43 3.80 0.64 -23.16
CA GLY A 43 3.21 1.87 -22.64
C GLY A 43 4.13 2.52 -21.62
N THR A 44 3.73 3.68 -21.10
CA THR A 44 4.47 4.32 -20.00
C THR A 44 3.66 4.39 -18.73
N CYS A 45 4.35 4.28 -17.60
CA CYS A 45 3.75 4.42 -16.28
C CYS A 45 4.61 5.31 -15.37
N ASN A 46 3.92 6.11 -14.56
CA ASN A 46 4.46 6.86 -13.45
C ASN A 46 4.06 6.19 -12.13
N ALA A 47 5.00 5.42 -11.56
CA ALA A 47 4.81 4.71 -10.30
C ALA A 47 4.54 5.63 -9.10
N ALA A 48 5.03 6.87 -9.13
CA ALA A 48 4.86 7.83 -8.05
C ALA A 48 3.50 8.53 -8.08
N ALA A 49 2.98 8.80 -9.29
CA ALA A 49 1.67 9.44 -9.47
C ALA A 49 0.52 8.43 -9.60
N GLY A 50 0.80 7.13 -9.79
CA GLY A 50 -0.22 6.10 -10.00
C GLY A 50 -0.91 6.19 -11.36
N THR A 51 -0.26 6.79 -12.36
CA THR A 51 -0.84 7.04 -13.69
C THR A 51 -0.07 6.30 -14.77
N GLY A 52 -0.75 5.95 -15.86
CA GLY A 52 -0.14 5.42 -17.09
C GLY A 52 -0.70 6.11 -18.32
N THR A 53 0.05 6.07 -19.42
CA THR A 53 -0.35 6.58 -20.74
C THR A 53 -0.27 5.47 -21.77
#